data_AF-A0A7Y2H939-F1
#
_entry.id   AF-A0A7Y2H939-F1
#
_cell.length_a   1.000
_cell.length_b   1.000
_cell.length_c   1.000
_cell.angle_alpha   90.00
_cell.angle_beta   90.00
_cell.angle_gamma   90.00
#
_symmetry.space_group_name_H-M   'P 1'
#
loop_
_entity.id
_entity.type
_entity.pdbx_description
1 polymer ?
#
loop_
_entity_poly.entity_id
_entity_poly.type
_entity_poly.pdbx_seq_one_letter_code
_entity_poly.pdbx_strand_id
1 'polypeptide(L)'
;MKLLHTILLVHVCVSFSWGQIISKLDYSRDSINLGEQTAFIYEISIPANLKVQSIDFSNLDSLQSKVDAQDSLLQNYYAEVEWSENLSGYKNKTIPINDLAFTKVGINQVFRDTFYGTFWDFGIYIPENPKINYSSNGLTVEEINVQNKMLLVTPPQHITNPDTTQLILPIEDILEEPDTWKDYLPYIYILTGIILLSLLIIFIIRSSRQHEDSAKVMEDLEPIIPPQVLALSKLEALANEQLW
;
A
#
# COMPACT_ATOMS: atom_id res chain seq x y z
N MET A 1 -29.87 -46.22 -89.18
CA MET A 1 -29.37 -44.89 -88.76
C MET A 1 -30.24 -44.33 -87.64
N LYS A 2 -30.24 -44.97 -86.46
CA LYS A 2 -30.91 -44.51 -85.23
C LYS A 2 -30.28 -45.27 -84.06
N LEU A 3 -29.18 -44.76 -83.52
CA LEU A 3 -28.61 -45.17 -82.23
C LEU A 3 -27.43 -44.24 -81.92
N LEU A 4 -27.75 -43.00 -81.57
CA LEU A 4 -26.77 -42.04 -81.07
C LEU A 4 -27.44 -41.19 -80.01
N HIS A 5 -28.02 -41.85 -79.00
CA HIS A 5 -28.61 -41.23 -77.82
C HIS A 5 -28.20 -42.07 -76.61
N THR A 6 -26.96 -41.89 -76.16
CA THR A 6 -26.59 -42.25 -74.79
C THR A 6 -25.54 -41.25 -74.35
N ILE A 7 -26.05 -40.12 -73.84
CA ILE A 7 -25.30 -39.13 -73.08
C ILE A 7 -24.87 -39.84 -71.79
N LEU A 8 -23.59 -40.20 -71.71
CA LEU A 8 -22.94 -40.68 -70.50
C LEU A 8 -22.71 -39.48 -69.58
N LEU A 9 -23.74 -39.11 -68.81
CA LEU A 9 -23.63 -38.08 -67.79
C LEU A 9 -23.10 -38.76 -66.52
N VAL A 10 -21.77 -38.85 -66.40
CA VAL A 10 -21.10 -39.27 -65.16
C VAL A 10 -21.36 -38.18 -64.12
N HIS A 11 -22.38 -38.37 -63.28
CA HIS A 11 -22.56 -37.61 -62.06
C HIS A 11 -21.43 -37.97 -61.10
N VAL A 12 -20.40 -37.12 -61.07
CA VAL A 12 -19.42 -37.12 -59.97
C VAL A 12 -20.15 -36.55 -58.75
N CYS A 13 -20.74 -37.43 -57.93
CA CYS A 13 -21.20 -37.07 -56.59
C CYS A 13 -19.97 -36.80 -55.71
N VAL A 14 -19.51 -35.56 -55.69
CA VAL A 14 -18.57 -35.09 -54.65
C VAL A 14 -19.35 -35.09 -53.33
N SER A 15 -19.11 -36.11 -52.52
CA SER A 15 -19.70 -36.23 -51.19
C SER A 15 -18.98 -35.26 -50.27
N PHE A 16 -19.50 -34.03 -50.12
CA PHE A 16 -19.01 -33.11 -49.10
C PHE A 16 -19.37 -33.67 -47.73
N SER A 17 -18.36 -34.05 -46.95
CA SER A 17 -18.55 -34.43 -45.55
C SER A 17 -18.35 -33.19 -44.70
N TRP A 18 -19.45 -32.73 -44.10
CA TRP A 18 -19.48 -31.61 -43.18
C TRP A 18 -19.26 -32.14 -41.77
N GLY A 19 -18.34 -31.50 -41.04
CA GLY A 19 -18.07 -31.78 -39.64
C GLY A 19 -18.24 -30.53 -38.80
N GLN A 20 -18.73 -30.67 -37.58
CA GLN A 20 -18.84 -29.57 -36.62
C GLN A 20 -18.08 -29.92 -35.36
N ILE A 21 -17.16 -29.05 -34.96
CA ILE A 21 -16.51 -29.10 -33.65
C ILE A 21 -17.27 -28.16 -32.72
N ILE A 22 -17.66 -28.64 -31.55
CA ILE A 22 -18.28 -27.82 -30.51
C ILE A 22 -17.34 -27.80 -29.33
N SER A 23 -16.92 -26.61 -28.92
CA SER A 23 -15.99 -26.37 -27.82
C SER A 23 -16.69 -25.56 -26.73
N LYS A 24 -16.63 -26.02 -25.49
CA LYS A 24 -17.30 -25.41 -24.35
C LYS A 24 -16.36 -25.37 -23.15
N LEU A 25 -16.22 -24.20 -22.54
CA LEU A 25 -15.56 -24.00 -21.26
C LEU A 25 -16.59 -23.52 -20.23
N ASP A 26 -16.82 -24.33 -19.21
CA ASP A 26 -17.69 -24.02 -18.07
C ASP A 26 -16.87 -24.02 -16.79
N TYR A 27 -17.46 -23.56 -15.69
CA TYR A 27 -16.81 -23.58 -14.39
C TYR A 27 -17.82 -23.77 -13.27
N SER A 28 -17.33 -24.29 -12.15
CA SER A 28 -18.18 -24.73 -11.03
C SER A 28 -18.96 -23.59 -10.35
N ARG A 29 -18.43 -22.35 -10.41
CA ARG A 29 -18.98 -21.17 -9.73
C ARG A 29 -18.74 -19.92 -10.57
N ASP A 30 -19.75 -19.05 -10.62
CA ASP A 30 -19.69 -17.77 -11.34
C ASP A 30 -19.06 -16.65 -10.49
N SER A 31 -18.81 -16.92 -9.21
CA SER A 31 -18.21 -15.98 -8.25
C SER A 31 -17.28 -16.73 -7.30
N ILE A 32 -16.06 -16.24 -7.11
CA ILE A 32 -15.05 -16.84 -6.24
C ILE A 32 -14.30 -15.79 -5.44
N ASN A 33 -13.76 -16.18 -4.29
CA ASN A 33 -12.84 -15.31 -3.55
C ASN A 33 -11.42 -15.39 -4.13
N LEU A 34 -10.65 -14.32 -3.95
CA LEU A 34 -9.23 -14.31 -4.27
C LEU A 34 -8.50 -15.43 -3.50
N GLY A 35 -7.65 -16.18 -4.21
CA GLY A 35 -6.95 -17.35 -3.68
C GLY A 35 -7.82 -18.61 -3.54
N GLU A 36 -9.11 -18.55 -3.89
CA GLU A 36 -9.98 -19.71 -3.90
C GLU A 36 -9.81 -20.53 -5.18
N GLN A 37 -9.70 -21.85 -5.03
CA GLN A 37 -9.61 -22.76 -6.16
C GLN A 37 -10.98 -22.99 -6.80
N THR A 38 -11.07 -22.84 -8.12
CA THR A 38 -12.28 -23.14 -8.90
C THR A 38 -12.02 -24.19 -9.96
N ALA A 39 -12.99 -25.08 -10.15
CA ALA A 39 -12.94 -26.10 -11.19
C ALA A 39 -13.43 -25.53 -12.53
N PHE A 40 -12.60 -25.69 -13.56
CA PHE A 40 -12.90 -25.43 -14.96
C PHE A 40 -13.15 -26.76 -15.66
N ILE A 41 -14.27 -26.82 -16.37
CA ILE A 41 -14.74 -28.01 -17.07
C ILE A 41 -14.69 -27.68 -18.56
N TYR A 42 -13.73 -28.29 -19.24
CA TYR A 42 -13.61 -28.16 -20.69
C TYR A 42 -14.24 -29.38 -21.36
N GLU A 43 -15.10 -29.13 -22.34
CA GLU A 43 -15.76 -30.16 -23.12
C GLU A 43 -15.64 -29.83 -24.61
N ILE A 44 -15.28 -30.84 -25.39
CA ILE A 44 -15.17 -30.75 -26.82
C ILE A 44 -15.86 -31.94 -27.48
N SER A 45 -16.76 -31.67 -28.42
CA SER A 45 -17.44 -32.66 -29.24
C SER A 45 -16.96 -32.55 -30.68
N ILE A 46 -16.47 -33.66 -31.22
CA ILE A 46 -15.78 -33.71 -32.52
C ILE A 46 -16.38 -34.84 -33.37
N PRO A 47 -16.49 -34.68 -34.70
CA PRO A 47 -16.92 -35.76 -35.58
C PRO A 47 -15.90 -36.92 -35.55
N ALA A 48 -16.36 -38.17 -35.49
CA ALA A 48 -15.47 -39.34 -35.36
C ALA A 48 -14.48 -39.56 -36.53
N ASN A 49 -14.71 -38.91 -37.67
CA ASN A 49 -13.84 -38.95 -38.85
C ASN A 49 -12.73 -37.88 -38.84
N LEU A 50 -12.76 -36.94 -37.89
CA LEU A 50 -11.77 -35.88 -37.77
C LEU A 50 -10.60 -36.32 -36.88
N LYS A 51 -9.37 -36.05 -37.32
CA LYS A 51 -8.17 -36.30 -36.53
C LYS A 51 -7.72 -35.02 -35.84
N VAL A 52 -7.86 -34.98 -34.52
CA VAL A 52 -7.27 -33.94 -33.67
C VAL A 52 -5.77 -34.18 -33.54
N GLN A 53 -4.98 -33.12 -33.44
CA GLN A 53 -3.54 -33.20 -33.20
C GLN A 53 -3.23 -32.80 -31.76
N SER A 54 -3.80 -31.68 -31.31
CA SER A 54 -3.63 -31.17 -29.95
C SER A 54 -4.72 -30.16 -29.58
N ILE A 55 -4.82 -29.88 -28.29
CA ILE A 55 -5.64 -28.80 -27.72
C ILE A 55 -4.71 -27.84 -26.98
N ASP A 56 -4.77 -26.57 -27.34
CA ASP A 56 -3.90 -25.51 -26.83
C ASP A 56 -4.67 -24.62 -25.85
N PHE A 57 -4.26 -24.67 -24.58
CA PHE A 57 -4.83 -23.90 -23.47
C PHE A 57 -4.00 -22.65 -23.13
N SER A 58 -3.07 -22.24 -23.99
CA SER A 58 -2.21 -21.07 -23.76
C SER A 58 -2.99 -19.76 -23.58
N ASN A 59 -4.18 -19.64 -24.18
CA ASN A 59 -5.05 -18.48 -24.00
C ASN A 59 -5.62 -18.32 -22.57
N LEU A 60 -5.52 -19.35 -21.74
CA LEU A 60 -5.91 -19.30 -20.33
C LEU A 60 -4.79 -18.79 -19.41
N ASP A 61 -3.56 -18.61 -19.92
CA ASP A 61 -2.43 -18.13 -19.11
C ASP A 61 -2.50 -16.63 -18.81
N SER A 62 -3.16 -15.86 -19.67
CA SER A 62 -3.25 -14.41 -19.54
C SER A 62 -4.69 -13.97 -19.70
N LEU A 63 -5.44 -13.99 -18.59
CA LEU A 63 -6.84 -13.57 -18.58
C LEU A 63 -6.93 -12.07 -18.39
N GLN A 64 -7.38 -11.37 -19.41
CA GLN A 64 -7.59 -9.92 -19.35
C GLN A 64 -8.80 -9.60 -18.47
N SER A 65 -8.62 -8.68 -17.51
CA SER A 65 -9.75 -8.14 -16.73
C SER A 65 -10.66 -7.28 -17.60
N LYS A 66 -11.97 -7.42 -17.41
CA LYS A 66 -13.03 -6.64 -18.07
C LYS A 66 -13.58 -5.53 -17.17
N VAL A 67 -12.98 -5.30 -16.01
CA VAL A 67 -13.31 -4.12 -15.20
C VAL A 67 -12.80 -2.90 -15.95
N ASP A 68 -13.72 -2.05 -16.42
CA ASP A 68 -13.40 -0.79 -17.08
C ASP A 68 -12.41 -0.02 -16.22
N ALA A 69 -11.19 0.19 -16.71
CA ALA A 69 -10.39 1.25 -16.14
C ALA A 69 -11.08 2.56 -16.56
N GLN A 70 -11.60 3.28 -15.57
CA GLN A 70 -12.31 4.54 -15.76
C GLN A 70 -11.35 5.70 -16.12
N ASP A 71 -10.07 5.40 -16.31
CA ASP A 71 -9.03 6.38 -16.58
C ASP A 71 -8.37 6.07 -17.93
N SER A 72 -8.61 6.93 -18.92
CA SER A 72 -8.35 6.77 -20.37
C SER A 72 -6.87 6.62 -20.79
N LEU A 73 -6.00 6.13 -19.91
CA LEU A 73 -4.59 5.81 -20.13
C LEU A 73 -4.33 4.28 -20.10
N LEU A 74 -5.41 3.51 -20.33
CA LEU A 74 -5.68 2.10 -20.07
C LEU A 74 -4.58 1.10 -20.46
N GLN A 75 -3.84 0.63 -19.47
CA GLN A 75 -3.01 -0.56 -19.58
C GLN A 75 -3.89 -1.81 -19.52
N ASN A 76 -3.75 -2.71 -20.50
CA ASN A 76 -4.37 -4.03 -20.44
C ASN A 76 -3.87 -4.74 -19.19
N TYR A 77 -4.75 -4.96 -18.22
CA TYR A 77 -4.45 -5.70 -17.01
C TYR A 77 -4.80 -7.17 -17.20
N TYR A 78 -3.82 -8.04 -16.96
CA TYR A 78 -3.95 -9.49 -17.02
C TYR A 78 -3.83 -10.04 -15.61
N ALA A 79 -4.73 -10.96 -15.25
CA ALA A 79 -4.66 -11.65 -13.98
C ALA A 79 -3.51 -12.65 -13.93
N GLU A 80 -2.90 -12.74 -12.76
CA GLU A 80 -2.11 -13.88 -12.36
C GLU A 80 -3.03 -15.04 -11.97
N VAL A 81 -2.93 -16.13 -12.72
CA VAL A 81 -3.73 -17.35 -12.53
C VAL A 81 -2.80 -18.54 -12.40
N GLU A 82 -2.91 -19.22 -11.27
CA GLU A 82 -2.20 -20.45 -11.01
C GLU A 82 -3.08 -21.64 -11.41
N TRP A 83 -2.56 -22.50 -12.29
CA TRP A 83 -3.27 -23.66 -12.79
C TRP A 83 -2.75 -24.94 -12.14
N SER A 84 -3.64 -25.89 -11.85
CA SER A 84 -3.27 -27.21 -11.31
C SER A 84 -2.29 -27.96 -12.20
N GLU A 85 -1.53 -28.89 -11.61
CA GLU A 85 -0.49 -29.69 -12.27
C GLU A 85 -0.93 -30.35 -13.58
N ASN A 86 -2.20 -30.75 -13.70
CA ASN A 86 -2.76 -31.32 -14.92
C ASN A 86 -2.65 -30.39 -16.13
N LEU A 87 -2.80 -29.07 -15.97
CA LEU A 87 -2.67 -28.11 -17.08
C LEU A 87 -1.24 -27.54 -17.16
N SER A 88 -0.62 -27.34 -16.01
CA SER A 88 0.72 -26.75 -15.88
C SER A 88 1.86 -27.71 -16.25
N GLY A 89 1.60 -29.03 -16.24
CA GLY A 89 2.58 -30.07 -16.58
C GLY A 89 2.84 -30.23 -18.08
N TYR A 90 1.98 -29.67 -18.94
CA TYR A 90 2.16 -29.74 -20.39
C TYR A 90 3.05 -28.61 -20.91
N LYS A 91 4.01 -28.95 -21.78
CA LYS A 91 4.85 -27.96 -22.46
C LYS A 91 3.95 -26.99 -23.24
N ASN A 92 4.04 -25.70 -22.92
CA ASN A 92 3.20 -24.64 -23.48
C ASN A 92 1.69 -24.86 -23.27
N LYS A 93 1.27 -25.58 -22.21
CA LYS A 93 -0.13 -25.89 -21.90
C LYS A 93 -0.89 -26.53 -23.08
N THR A 94 -0.18 -27.28 -23.91
CA THR A 94 -0.75 -27.98 -25.07
C THR A 94 -0.84 -29.47 -24.78
N ILE A 95 -2.05 -30.02 -24.79
CA ILE A 95 -2.28 -31.44 -24.56
C ILE A 95 -2.18 -32.18 -25.90
N PRO A 96 -1.24 -33.13 -26.07
CA PRO A 96 -1.15 -33.93 -27.28
C PRO A 96 -2.30 -34.95 -27.37
N ILE A 97 -2.68 -35.36 -28.58
CA ILE A 97 -3.78 -36.32 -28.78
C ILE A 97 -3.65 -37.62 -27.97
N ASN A 98 -2.43 -38.08 -27.70
CA ASN A 98 -2.21 -39.34 -26.98
C ASN A 98 -2.74 -39.33 -25.55
N ASP A 99 -2.86 -38.15 -24.94
CA ASP A 99 -3.35 -37.98 -23.58
C ASP A 99 -4.86 -37.63 -23.54
N LEU A 100 -5.49 -37.46 -24.71
CA LEU A 100 -6.91 -37.16 -24.83
C LEU A 100 -7.74 -38.46 -24.87
N ALA A 101 -8.42 -38.74 -23.76
CA ALA A 101 -9.34 -39.87 -23.66
C ALA A 101 -10.73 -39.50 -24.21
N PHE A 102 -10.95 -39.71 -25.52
CA PHE A 102 -12.25 -39.48 -26.15
C PHE A 102 -13.25 -40.60 -25.85
N THR A 103 -14.48 -40.20 -25.48
CA THR A 103 -15.63 -41.10 -25.35
C THR A 103 -16.51 -40.99 -26.58
N LYS A 104 -16.90 -42.13 -27.18
CA LYS A 104 -17.81 -42.13 -28.34
C LYS A 104 -19.25 -41.85 -27.89
N VAL A 105 -19.86 -40.81 -28.43
CA VAL A 105 -21.26 -40.44 -28.20
C VAL A 105 -21.95 -40.32 -29.56
N GLY A 106 -22.62 -41.40 -29.98
CA GLY A 106 -23.25 -41.48 -31.30
C GLY A 106 -22.24 -41.43 -32.45
N ILE A 107 -22.35 -40.43 -33.31
CA ILE A 107 -21.42 -40.16 -34.44
C ILE A 107 -20.22 -39.29 -34.04
N ASN A 108 -20.27 -38.71 -32.84
CA ASN A 108 -19.24 -37.82 -32.33
C ASN A 108 -18.36 -38.53 -31.30
N GLN A 109 -17.20 -37.95 -31.07
CA GLN A 109 -16.28 -38.24 -30.00
C GLN A 109 -16.24 -37.03 -29.08
N VAL A 110 -16.43 -37.26 -27.80
CA VAL A 110 -16.47 -36.21 -26.77
C VAL A 110 -15.27 -36.39 -25.85
N PHE A 111 -14.48 -35.34 -25.69
CA PHE A 111 -13.48 -35.25 -24.64
C PHE A 111 -13.99 -34.26 -23.59
N ARG A 112 -13.83 -34.63 -22.32
CA ARG A 112 -14.22 -33.82 -21.18
C ARG A 112 -13.15 -33.94 -20.13
N ASP A 113 -12.64 -32.82 -19.67
CA ASP A 113 -11.64 -32.77 -18.62
C ASP A 113 -11.94 -31.65 -17.62
N THR A 114 -11.41 -31.81 -16.41
CA THR A 114 -11.57 -30.85 -15.32
C THR A 114 -10.20 -30.49 -14.77
N PHE A 115 -9.88 -29.21 -14.84
CA PHE A 115 -8.68 -28.62 -14.26
C PHE A 115 -9.05 -27.53 -13.28
N TYR A 116 -8.10 -27.16 -12.41
CA TYR A 116 -8.35 -26.18 -11.38
C TYR A 116 -7.50 -24.93 -11.61
N GLY A 117 -8.11 -23.77 -11.37
CA GLY A 117 -7.44 -22.48 -11.42
C GLY A 117 -7.64 -21.72 -10.11
N THR A 118 -6.60 -21.02 -9.67
CA THR A 118 -6.60 -20.12 -8.53
C THR A 118 -6.24 -18.72 -9.02
N PHE A 119 -7.08 -17.74 -8.70
CA PHE A 119 -6.89 -16.35 -9.13
C PHE A 119 -6.29 -15.51 -8.00
N TRP A 120 -5.22 -14.79 -8.29
CA TRP A 120 -4.52 -13.94 -7.32
C TRP A 120 -4.88 -12.45 -7.43
N ASP A 121 -5.68 -12.11 -8.44
CA ASP A 121 -6.15 -10.75 -8.70
C ASP A 121 -7.68 -10.67 -8.70
N PHE A 122 -8.23 -9.57 -8.19
CA PHE A 122 -9.66 -9.32 -8.22
C PHE A 122 -10.08 -8.75 -9.58
N GLY A 123 -11.30 -9.06 -10.00
CA GLY A 123 -11.81 -8.54 -11.26
C GLY A 123 -12.90 -9.38 -11.87
N ILE A 124 -13.21 -9.03 -13.11
CA ILE A 124 -14.19 -9.71 -13.95
C ILE A 124 -13.42 -10.32 -15.10
N TYR A 125 -13.46 -11.64 -15.23
CA TYR A 125 -12.74 -12.36 -16.28
C TYR A 125 -13.71 -13.12 -17.16
N ILE A 126 -13.42 -13.17 -18.45
CA ILE A 126 -14.15 -14.00 -19.42
C ILE A 126 -13.10 -14.89 -20.09
N PRO A 127 -12.82 -16.07 -19.51
CA PRO A 127 -11.89 -17.04 -20.10
C PRO A 127 -12.34 -17.41 -21.51
N GLU A 128 -11.41 -17.54 -22.46
CA GLU A 128 -11.72 -17.93 -23.84
C GLU A 128 -11.65 -19.45 -24.02
N ASN A 129 -12.32 -19.99 -25.04
CA ASN A 129 -12.24 -21.43 -25.33
C ASN A 129 -10.82 -21.78 -25.86
N PRO A 130 -10.22 -22.90 -25.40
CA PRO A 130 -8.97 -23.42 -25.92
C PRO A 130 -9.00 -23.63 -27.44
N LYS A 131 -7.84 -23.47 -28.09
CA LYS A 131 -7.69 -23.64 -29.55
C LYS A 131 -7.47 -25.10 -29.89
N ILE A 132 -8.12 -25.56 -30.96
CA ILE A 132 -8.11 -26.97 -31.34
C ILE A 132 -7.34 -27.12 -32.65
N ASN A 133 -6.22 -27.84 -32.59
CA ASN A 133 -5.43 -28.14 -33.79
C ASN A 133 -5.91 -29.46 -34.38
N TYR A 134 -6.41 -29.44 -35.60
CA TYR A 134 -6.94 -30.63 -36.27
C TYR A 134 -6.50 -30.70 -37.74
N SER A 135 -6.49 -31.91 -38.30
CA SER A 135 -6.21 -32.15 -39.71
C SER A 135 -7.51 -32.31 -40.49
N SER A 136 -7.89 -31.26 -41.22
CA SER A 136 -8.93 -31.32 -42.24
C SER A 136 -8.34 -32.01 -43.48
N ASN A 137 -8.45 -33.34 -43.54
CA ASN A 137 -8.08 -34.10 -44.74
C ASN A 137 -9.16 -33.95 -45.84
N GLY A 138 -9.42 -32.71 -46.27
CA GLY A 138 -10.46 -32.37 -47.26
C GLY A 138 -11.88 -32.26 -46.69
N LEU A 139 -12.02 -32.20 -45.36
CA LEU A 139 -13.29 -32.02 -44.66
C LEU A 139 -13.55 -30.52 -44.42
N THR A 140 -14.72 -30.02 -44.80
CA THR A 140 -15.13 -28.69 -44.32
C THR A 140 -15.57 -28.83 -42.88
N VAL A 141 -14.83 -28.20 -41.97
CA VAL A 141 -15.09 -28.25 -40.53
C VAL A 141 -15.43 -26.85 -40.05
N GLU A 142 -16.58 -26.74 -39.38
CA GLU A 142 -16.97 -25.53 -38.67
C GLU A 142 -16.66 -25.70 -37.18
N GLU A 143 -15.95 -24.73 -36.59
CA GLU A 143 -15.67 -24.70 -35.16
C GLU A 143 -16.65 -23.72 -34.49
N ILE A 144 -17.48 -24.25 -33.59
CA ILE A 144 -18.39 -23.47 -32.77
C ILE A 144 -17.85 -23.43 -31.35
N ASN A 145 -17.41 -22.24 -30.96
CA ASN A 145 -17.07 -21.92 -29.58
C ASN A 145 -18.33 -21.45 -28.85
N VAL A 146 -18.77 -22.22 -27.86
CA VAL A 146 -19.90 -21.84 -27.01
C VAL A 146 -19.51 -20.60 -26.21
N GLN A 147 -20.44 -19.65 -26.08
CA GLN A 147 -20.19 -18.42 -25.34
C GLN A 147 -19.86 -18.74 -23.88
N ASN A 148 -18.70 -18.25 -23.43
CA ASN A 148 -18.26 -18.44 -22.05
C ASN A 148 -18.97 -17.45 -21.13
N LYS A 149 -19.24 -17.89 -19.91
CA LYS A 149 -19.84 -17.05 -18.88
C LYS A 149 -18.80 -16.02 -18.40
N MET A 150 -19.24 -15.14 -17.51
CA MET A 150 -18.37 -14.23 -16.76
C MET A 150 -17.97 -14.87 -15.42
N LEU A 151 -16.72 -14.69 -15.00
CA LEU A 151 -16.21 -15.10 -13.69
C LEU A 151 -15.87 -13.87 -12.87
N LEU A 152 -16.53 -13.72 -11.72
CA LEU A 152 -16.27 -12.64 -10.79
C LEU A 152 -15.31 -13.11 -9.68
N VAL A 153 -14.16 -12.45 -9.55
CA VAL A 153 -13.21 -12.68 -8.47
C VAL A 153 -13.31 -11.51 -7.49
N THR A 154 -13.77 -11.80 -6.29
CA THR A 154 -13.97 -10.82 -5.22
C THR A 154 -12.90 -10.93 -4.13
N PRO A 155 -12.56 -9.82 -3.45
CA PRO A 155 -11.72 -9.91 -2.27
C PRO A 155 -12.42 -10.76 -1.19
N PRO A 156 -11.67 -11.54 -0.39
CA PRO A 156 -12.25 -12.34 0.67
C PRO A 156 -13.00 -11.47 1.68
N GLN A 157 -14.30 -11.75 1.83
CA GLN A 157 -15.21 -10.98 2.69
C GLN A 157 -14.94 -11.13 4.20
N HIS A 158 -14.05 -12.07 4.57
CA HIS A 158 -13.68 -12.37 5.96
C HIS A 158 -12.30 -11.86 6.38
N ILE A 159 -11.67 -10.99 5.59
CA ILE A 159 -10.62 -10.13 6.14
C ILE A 159 -11.34 -9.00 6.88
N THR A 160 -11.88 -9.33 8.05
CA THR A 160 -11.77 -8.36 9.14
C THR A 160 -10.28 -8.22 9.33
N ASN A 161 -9.66 -7.22 8.68
CA ASN A 161 -8.55 -6.57 9.35
C ASN A 161 -9.12 -6.33 10.74
N PRO A 162 -8.55 -6.91 11.81
CA PRO A 162 -8.84 -6.37 13.12
C PRO A 162 -8.38 -4.93 12.95
N ASP A 163 -9.35 -4.09 12.64
CA ASP A 163 -9.18 -2.67 12.51
C ASP A 163 -8.37 -2.34 13.74
N THR A 164 -7.19 -1.76 13.56
CA THR A 164 -6.28 -1.45 14.66
C THR A 164 -6.95 -0.53 15.69
N THR A 165 -8.17 -0.07 15.40
CA THR A 165 -9.13 0.55 16.31
C THR A 165 -9.70 -0.38 17.40
N GLN A 166 -9.75 -1.69 17.23
CA GLN A 166 -10.24 -2.64 18.26
C GLN A 166 -9.15 -3.07 19.25
N LEU A 167 -7.88 -3.02 18.86
CA LEU A 167 -6.78 -2.95 19.81
C LEU A 167 -6.51 -1.48 20.09
N ILE A 168 -7.24 -0.90 21.03
CA ILE A 168 -6.76 0.29 21.73
C ILE A 168 -5.48 -0.16 22.45
N LEU A 169 -4.35 -0.08 21.75
CA LEU A 169 -3.05 -0.13 22.38
C LEU A 169 -3.06 0.98 23.45
N PRO A 170 -2.63 0.69 24.69
CA PRO A 170 -2.47 1.75 25.67
C PRO A 170 -1.62 2.85 25.02
N ILE A 171 -2.03 4.10 25.20
CA ILE A 171 -1.23 5.26 24.78
C ILE A 171 0.06 5.12 25.58
N GLU A 172 1.12 4.69 24.91
CA GLU A 172 2.45 4.63 25.50
C GLU A 172 2.75 6.02 26.08
N ASP A 173 3.23 6.04 27.31
CA ASP A 173 3.65 7.28 27.92
C ASP A 173 4.75 7.91 27.05
N ILE A 174 4.79 9.24 27.04
CA ILE A 174 5.82 9.97 26.32
C ILE A 174 7.16 9.49 26.87
N LEU A 175 8.03 9.01 25.98
CA LEU A 175 9.41 8.65 26.32
C LEU A 175 10.10 9.92 26.86
N GLU A 176 10.13 10.05 28.18
CA GLU A 176 10.85 11.11 28.88
C GLU A 176 12.35 10.84 28.79
N GLU A 177 13.08 11.78 28.22
CA GLU A 177 14.54 11.73 28.24
C GLU A 177 15.03 11.93 29.68
N PRO A 178 15.99 11.14 30.17
CA PRO A 178 16.53 11.32 31.50
C PRO A 178 17.24 12.68 31.61
N ASP A 179 16.89 13.43 32.66
CA ASP A 179 17.53 14.69 33.00
C ASP A 179 19.06 14.58 32.94
N THR A 180 19.67 15.41 32.11
CA THR A 180 21.13 15.51 31.99
C THR A 180 21.61 16.76 32.74
N TRP A 181 22.83 16.72 33.29
CA TRP A 181 23.42 17.89 33.98
C TRP A 181 23.44 19.17 33.13
N LYS A 182 23.41 19.03 31.79
CA LYS A 182 23.34 20.14 30.84
C LYS A 182 22.04 20.93 30.94
N ASP A 183 20.93 20.28 31.32
CA ASP A 183 19.62 20.91 31.44
C ASP A 183 19.57 21.89 32.62
N TYR A 184 20.50 21.74 33.56
CA TYR A 184 20.68 22.63 34.72
C TYR A 184 21.61 23.83 34.46
N LEU A 185 22.35 23.85 33.34
CA LEU A 185 23.24 24.96 32.98
C LEU A 185 22.58 26.35 32.98
N PRO A 186 21.40 26.57 32.38
CA PRO A 186 20.77 27.89 32.39
C PRO A 186 20.49 28.41 33.81
N TYR A 187 20.07 27.54 34.71
CA TYR A 187 19.83 27.89 36.12
C TYR A 187 21.13 28.26 36.84
N ILE A 188 22.22 27.54 36.57
CA ILE A 188 23.55 27.85 37.12
C ILE A 188 24.04 29.23 36.63
N TYR A 189 23.82 29.57 35.35
CA TYR A 189 24.18 30.89 34.81
C TYR A 189 23.37 32.02 35.45
N ILE A 190 22.07 31.82 35.68
CA ILE A 190 21.23 32.80 36.37
C ILE A 190 21.71 33.01 37.81
N LEU A 191 21.96 31.91 38.54
CA LEU A 191 22.42 31.97 39.93
C LEU A 191 23.77 32.68 40.05
N THR A 192 24.73 32.34 39.18
CA THR A 192 26.05 32.99 39.17
C THR A 192 25.96 34.47 38.77
N GLY A 193 25.08 34.83 37.83
CA GLY A 193 24.79 36.21 37.47
C GLY A 193 24.27 37.04 38.66
N ILE A 194 23.32 36.51 39.43
CA ILE A 194 22.77 37.19 40.62
C ILE A 194 23.84 37.39 41.70
N ILE A 195 24.68 36.38 41.93
CA ILE A 195 25.78 36.45 42.90
C ILE A 195 26.78 37.54 42.50
N LEU A 196 27.20 37.55 41.23
CA LEU A 196 28.14 38.56 40.72
C LEU A 196 27.56 39.97 40.81
N LEU A 197 26.29 40.15 40.46
CA LEU A 197 25.62 41.45 40.54
C LEU A 197 25.52 41.93 41.99
N SER A 198 25.20 41.04 42.93
CA SER A 198 25.14 41.37 44.36
C SER A 198 26.52 41.80 44.90
N LEU A 199 27.58 41.08 44.53
CA LEU A 199 28.95 41.44 44.91
C LEU A 199 29.38 42.78 44.32
N LEU A 200 29.02 43.06 43.06
CA LEU A 200 29.29 44.33 42.41
C LEU A 200 28.61 45.50 43.13
N ILE A 201 27.33 45.34 43.48
CA ILE A 201 26.57 46.36 44.24
C ILE A 201 27.24 46.61 45.60
N ILE A 202 27.59 45.56 46.34
CA ILE A 202 28.27 45.67 47.63
C ILE A 202 29.63 46.38 47.49
N PHE A 203 30.39 46.06 46.45
CA PHE A 203 31.68 46.66 46.16
C PHE A 203 31.55 48.17 45.89
N ILE A 204 30.59 48.59 45.06
CA ILE A 204 30.34 50.00 44.75
C ILE A 204 29.93 50.78 46.01
N ILE A 205 29.03 50.23 46.82
CA ILE A 205 28.59 50.88 48.07
C ILE A 205 29.77 51.04 49.05
N ARG A 206 30.60 50.00 49.20
CA ARG A 206 31.80 50.07 50.07
C ARG A 206 32.80 51.10 49.56
N SER A 207 33.06 51.14 48.26
CA SER A 207 33.99 52.10 47.66
C SER A 207 33.51 53.55 47.83
N SER A 208 32.21 53.82 47.73
CA SER A 208 31.67 55.18 47.91
C SER A 208 31.77 55.66 49.35
N ARG A 209 31.54 54.79 50.34
CA ARG A 209 31.59 55.16 51.77
C ARG A 209 32.99 55.52 52.24
N GLN A 210 34.02 54.92 51.64
CA GLN A 210 35.42 55.21 51.97
C GLN A 210 35.84 56.65 51.60
N HIS A 211 35.14 57.27 50.64
CA HIS A 211 35.32 58.68 50.29
C HIS A 211 34.55 59.65 51.20
N GLU A 212 33.39 59.26 51.75
CA GLU A 212 32.63 60.10 52.70
C GLU A 212 33.33 60.22 54.06
N ASP A 213 33.90 59.13 54.58
CA ASP A 213 34.60 59.14 55.87
C ASP A 213 35.86 60.02 55.86
N SER A 214 36.49 60.23 54.70
CA SER A 214 37.64 61.13 54.55
C SER A 214 37.23 62.61 54.46
N ALA A 215 36.00 62.91 54.01
CA ALA A 215 35.48 64.27 53.90
C ALA A 215 34.93 64.79 55.25
N LYS A 216 34.40 63.91 56.10
CA LYS A 216 33.77 64.27 57.37
C LYS A 216 34.75 64.74 58.46
N VAL A 217 36.05 64.42 58.33
CA VAL A 217 37.09 64.81 59.30
C VAL A 217 37.44 66.31 59.21
N MET A 218 37.09 67.00 58.12
CA MET A 218 37.40 68.43 57.95
C MET A 218 36.37 69.40 58.56
N GLU A 219 35.20 68.92 59.01
CA GLU A 219 34.08 69.81 59.37
C GLU A 219 34.01 70.16 60.86
N ASP A 220 34.80 69.52 61.72
CA ASP A 220 34.76 69.71 63.18
C ASP A 220 35.90 70.60 63.68
N LEU A 221 35.99 71.82 63.16
CA LEU A 221 36.78 72.88 63.77
C LEU A 221 35.83 73.81 64.53
N GLU A 222 35.77 73.67 65.86
CA GLU A 222 35.00 74.58 66.71
C GLU A 222 35.38 76.04 66.44
N PRO A 223 34.41 76.95 66.23
CA PRO A 223 34.70 78.34 65.94
C PRO A 223 35.37 79.01 67.14
N ILE A 224 36.54 79.62 66.92
CA ILE A 224 37.29 80.36 67.94
C ILE A 224 36.46 81.60 68.33
N ILE A 225 35.78 81.55 69.48
CA ILE A 225 35.02 82.69 70.00
C ILE A 225 36.01 83.72 70.55
N PRO A 226 35.90 85.01 70.17
CA PRO A 226 36.78 86.05 70.67
C PRO A 226 36.70 86.17 72.21
N PRO A 227 37.83 86.33 72.92
CA PRO A 227 37.86 86.40 74.38
C PRO A 227 36.95 87.48 74.97
N GLN A 228 36.76 88.63 74.28
CA GLN A 228 35.87 89.68 74.73
C GLN A 228 34.41 89.23 74.86
N VAL A 229 33.91 88.42 73.91
CA VAL A 229 32.52 87.96 73.91
C VAL A 229 32.30 86.99 75.07
N LEU A 230 33.27 86.12 75.31
CA LEU A 230 33.25 85.17 76.43
C LEU A 230 33.38 85.85 77.80
N ALA A 231 34.12 86.96 77.88
CA ALA A 231 34.22 87.74 79.11
C ALA A 231 32.90 88.46 79.42
N LEU A 232 32.26 89.07 78.43
CA LEU A 232 30.96 89.74 78.59
C LEU A 232 29.86 88.77 79.02
N SER A 233 29.77 87.60 78.38
CA SER A 233 28.75 86.60 78.73
C SER A 233 28.90 86.09 80.17
N LYS A 234 30.13 85.91 80.65
CA LYS A 234 30.40 85.55 82.04
C LYS A 234 30.07 86.68 83.02
N LEU A 235 30.27 87.93 82.63
CA LEU A 235 29.93 89.11 83.44
C LEU A 235 28.40 89.26 83.59
N GLU A 236 27.65 89.08 82.50
CA GLU A 236 26.18 89.07 82.53
C GLU A 236 25.63 87.90 83.35
N ALA A 237 26.24 86.72 83.27
CA ALA A 237 25.86 85.58 84.10
C ALA A 237 26.02 85.90 85.59
N LEU A 238 27.16 86.49 86.00
CA LEU A 238 27.40 86.92 87.37
C LEU A 238 26.43 88.01 87.84
N ALA A 239 26.06 88.94 86.96
CA ALA A 239 25.07 89.98 87.25
C ALA A 239 23.66 89.39 87.44
N ASN A 240 23.26 88.43 86.61
CA ASN A 240 21.97 87.74 86.75
C ASN A 240 21.89 86.92 88.04
N GLU A 241 23.01 86.36 88.49
CA GLU A 241 23.07 85.60 89.74
C GLU A 241 23.12 86.50 90.99
N GLN A 242 23.15 87.84 90.84
CA GLN A 242 23.21 88.82 91.94
C GLN A 242 24.35 88.55 92.95
N LEU A 243 25.46 87.99 92.47
CA LEU A 243 26.63 87.66 93.30
C LEU A 243 27.58 88.86 93.51
N TRP A 244 27.20 90.04 93.01
CA TRP A 244 27.89 91.31 93.19
C TRP A 244 26.91 92.49 93.12
#